data_AF-A0AAW2X0A7-F1
#
_entry.id   AF-A0AAW2X0A7-F1
#
_cell.length_a   1.000
_cell.length_b   1.000
_cell.length_c   1.000
_cell.angle_alpha   90.00
_cell.angle_beta   90.00
_cell.angle_gamma   90.00
#
_symmetry.space_group_name_H-M   'P 1'
#
loop_
_entity.id
_entity.type
_entity.pdbx_description
1 polymer ?
#
loop_
_entity_poly.entity_id
_entity_poly.type
_entity_poly.pdbx_seq_one_letter_code
_entity_poly.pdbx_strand_id
1 'polypeptide(L)'
;MLSFFVFGRKSKLYRFDKEGNQWKERGVGIVKLLKHKESGRVRLVMRQTKTLKICANHLVLPTMTVQEHQGNDKSCVWHVADFADGELKEETFCIRFASVENCKAFKDRIEEITESQANDRGENQEAATAASLIEKLSVEGDKPEAKEAPLSSEEKKDDNEKLDKSTN
;
A
#
# COMPACT_ATOMS: atom_id res chain seq x y z
N MET A 1 20.14 3.80 -4.01
CA MET A 1 18.87 3.64 -4.72
C MET A 1 18.38 5.02 -5.21
N LEU A 2 18.73 5.41 -6.44
CA LEU A 2 18.34 6.73 -6.94
C LEU A 2 16.85 6.72 -7.32
N SER A 3 16.10 7.75 -6.94
CA SER A 3 14.74 8.00 -7.45
C SER A 3 14.78 9.24 -8.34
N PHE A 4 14.03 9.26 -9.44
CA PHE A 4 13.84 10.44 -10.28
C PHE A 4 12.70 11.31 -9.72
N PHE A 5 12.96 12.61 -9.65
CA PHE A 5 11.93 13.59 -9.33
C PHE A 5 10.98 13.74 -10.52
N VAL A 6 9.67 13.61 -10.26
CA VAL A 6 8.63 13.66 -11.30
C VAL A 6 7.80 14.94 -11.18
N PHE A 7 7.33 15.24 -9.98
CA PHE A 7 6.46 16.38 -9.73
C PHE A 7 6.69 16.90 -8.32
N GLY A 8 6.50 18.22 -8.15
CA GLY A 8 6.59 18.84 -6.84
C GLY A 8 5.88 20.19 -6.79
N ARG A 9 4.93 20.34 -5.86
CA ARG A 9 4.22 21.60 -5.61
C ARG A 9 3.96 21.82 -4.13
N LYS A 10 3.93 23.09 -3.71
CA LYS A 10 3.53 23.48 -2.36
C LYS A 10 2.04 23.21 -2.20
N SER A 11 1.68 22.60 -1.09
CA SER A 11 0.32 22.18 -0.80
C SER A 11 0.08 22.04 0.70
N LYS A 12 -1.21 21.94 1.04
CA LYS A 12 -1.68 21.59 2.37
C LYS A 12 -2.48 20.29 2.26
N LEU A 13 -2.16 19.34 3.12
CA LEU A 13 -2.79 18.02 3.18
C LEU A 13 -3.71 17.93 4.39
N TYR A 14 -4.88 17.36 4.15
CA TYR A 14 -5.90 17.05 5.12
C TYR A 14 -6.20 15.56 5.08
N ARG A 15 -6.57 15.02 6.23
CA ARG A 15 -7.08 13.66 6.39
C ARG A 15 -8.53 13.72 6.84
N PHE A 16 -9.37 12.87 6.27
CA PHE A 16 -10.74 12.70 6.72
C PHE A 16 -10.78 11.88 8.01
N ASP A 17 -11.41 12.43 9.04
CA ASP A 17 -11.70 11.73 10.28
C ASP A 17 -13.09 11.09 10.20
N LYS A 18 -13.14 9.75 10.19
CA LYS A 18 -14.40 8.99 10.05
C LYS A 18 -15.29 9.12 11.28
N GLU A 19 -14.69 9.21 12.48
CA GLU A 19 -15.45 9.31 13.74
C GLU A 19 -16.09 10.69 13.91
N GLY A 20 -15.31 11.74 13.63
CA GLY A 20 -15.76 13.13 13.71
C GLY A 20 -16.46 13.65 12.45
N ASN A 21 -16.52 12.85 11.37
CA ASN A 21 -17.04 13.23 10.06
C ASN A 21 -16.49 14.59 9.56
N GLN A 22 -15.19 14.83 9.76
CA GLN A 22 -14.56 16.13 9.51
C GLN A 22 -13.15 16.01 8.92
N TRP A 23 -12.74 17.03 8.16
CA TRP A 23 -11.38 17.13 7.66
C TRP A 23 -10.43 17.69 8.73
N LYS A 24 -9.37 16.95 9.06
CA LYS A 24 -8.29 17.38 9.97
C LYS A 24 -7.03 17.71 9.17
N GLU A 25 -6.36 18.82 9.50
CA GLU A 25 -5.09 19.17 8.88
C GLU A 25 -4.01 18.15 9.25
N ARG A 26 -3.32 17.61 8.25
CA ARG A 26 -2.28 16.59 8.40
C ARG A 26 -0.88 17.16 8.21
N GLY A 27 -0.72 18.14 7.32
CA GLY A 27 0.56 18.81 7.12
C GLY A 27 0.57 19.86 6.03
N VAL A 28 1.52 20.78 6.11
CA VAL A 28 1.79 21.81 5.09
C VAL A 28 3.21 21.63 4.59
N GLY A 29 3.39 21.52 3.28
CA GLY A 29 4.66 21.09 2.72
C GLY A 29 4.71 21.14 1.21
N ILE A 30 5.70 20.46 0.65
CA ILE A 30 5.78 20.18 -0.79
C ILE A 30 5.44 18.71 -0.98
N VAL A 31 4.35 18.43 -1.69
CA VAL A 31 4.06 17.07 -2.16
C VAL A 31 5.01 16.75 -3.31
N LYS A 32 5.64 15.58 -3.28
CA LYS A 32 6.57 15.11 -4.30
C LYS A 32 6.13 13.75 -4.84
N LEU A 33 6.19 13.59 -6.16
CA LEU A 33 6.09 12.30 -6.82
C LEU A 33 7.50 11.85 -7.21
N LEU A 34 7.89 10.66 -6.77
CA LEU A 34 9.24 10.11 -6.94
C LEU A 34 9.15 8.77 -7.64
N LYS A 35 9.74 8.66 -8.83
CA LYS A 35 9.82 7.41 -9.61
C LYS A 35 11.08 6.65 -9.21
N HIS A 36 10.94 5.38 -8.84
CA HIS A 36 12.07 4.51 -8.61
C HIS A 36 12.75 4.16 -9.94
N LYS A 37 14.08 4.17 -10.00
CA LYS A 37 14.82 3.99 -11.27
C LYS A 37 14.73 2.58 -11.84
N GLU A 38 14.88 1.58 -10.99
CA GLU A 38 14.95 0.18 -11.42
C GLU A 38 13.54 -0.38 -11.60
N SER A 39 12.69 -0.24 -10.58
CA SER A 39 11.34 -0.84 -10.61
C SER A 39 10.28 0.00 -11.32
N GLY A 40 10.60 1.23 -11.75
CA GLY A 40 9.65 2.15 -12.41
C GLY A 40 8.49 2.68 -11.54
N ARG A 41 8.26 2.10 -10.36
CA ARG A 41 7.16 2.44 -9.45
C ARG A 41 7.26 3.87 -8.94
N VAL A 42 6.13 4.55 -8.83
CA VAL A 42 6.07 5.92 -8.30
C VAL A 42 5.47 5.94 -6.91
N ARG A 43 6.08 6.72 -6.02
CA ARG A 43 5.55 7.02 -4.68
C ARG A 43 5.26 8.50 -4.52
N LEU A 44 4.19 8.79 -3.80
CA LEU A 44 3.87 10.11 -3.29
C LEU A 44 4.49 10.25 -1.91
N VAL A 45 5.29 11.31 -1.72
CA VAL A 45 5.88 11.66 -0.43
C VAL A 45 5.63 13.13 -0.16
N MET A 46 5.11 13.43 1.02
CA MET A 46 4.96 14.80 1.51
C MET A 46 5.58 14.94 2.89
N ARG A 47 6.39 15.99 3.07
CA ARG A 47 7.00 16.34 4.35
C ARG A 47 6.57 17.73 4.78
N GLN A 48 6.35 17.90 6.09
CA GLN A 48 6.01 19.18 6.66
C GLN A 48 7.19 20.16 6.57
N THR A 49 6.95 21.41 6.18
CA THR A 49 8.03 22.41 5.96
C THR A 49 8.86 22.68 7.22
N LYS A 50 8.23 22.73 8.40
CA LYS A 50 8.90 23.11 9.65
C LYS A 50 9.59 21.93 10.34
N THR A 51 8.88 20.81 10.48
CA THR A 51 9.33 19.66 11.29
C THR A 51 10.03 18.60 10.46
N LEU A 52 9.93 18.66 9.12
CA LEU A 52 10.41 17.66 8.17
C LEU A 52 9.81 16.24 8.37
N LYS A 53 8.82 16.11 9.25
CA LYS A 53 8.04 14.88 9.46
C LYS A 53 7.29 14.52 8.19
N ILE A 54 7.26 13.24 7.87
CA ILE A 54 6.48 12.69 6.77
C ILE A 54 5.01 12.77 7.17
N CYS A 55 4.17 13.32 6.30
CA CYS A 55 2.73 13.41 6.52
C CYS A 55 1.89 12.64 5.49
N ALA A 56 2.51 12.22 4.39
CA ALA A 56 2.01 11.21 3.46
C ALA A 56 3.19 10.45 2.85
N ASN A 57 3.05 9.14 2.74
CA ASN A 57 4.01 8.24 2.09
C ASN A 57 3.29 6.97 1.62
N HIS A 58 2.96 6.93 0.33
CA HIS A 58 2.32 5.77 -0.29
C HIS A 58 2.75 5.61 -1.75
N LEU A 59 2.52 4.42 -2.29
CA LEU A 59 2.72 4.14 -3.70
C LEU A 59 1.50 4.63 -4.49
N VAL A 60 1.74 5.18 -5.68
CA VAL A 60 0.68 5.50 -6.63
C VAL A 60 0.32 4.21 -7.35
N LEU A 61 -0.84 3.64 -7.04
CA LEU A 61 -1.31 2.38 -7.60
C LEU A 61 -2.13 2.63 -8.88
N PRO A 62 -2.12 1.72 -9.86
CA PRO A 62 -2.94 1.87 -11.08
C PRO A 62 -4.45 2.04 -10.82
N THR A 63 -4.94 1.51 -9.70
CA THR A 63 -6.35 1.60 -9.29
C THR A 63 -6.68 2.86 -8.48
N MET A 64 -5.69 3.74 -8.28
CA MET A 64 -5.86 4.96 -7.50
C MET A 64 -6.55 6.03 -8.35
N THR A 65 -7.64 6.61 -7.83
CA THR A 65 -8.38 7.67 -8.53
C THR A 65 -8.36 8.94 -7.71
N VAL A 66 -7.91 10.04 -8.33
CA VAL A 66 -7.91 11.38 -7.72
C VAL A 66 -9.08 12.18 -8.28
N GLN A 67 -9.98 12.61 -7.39
CA GLN A 67 -11.19 13.34 -7.74
C GLN A 67 -11.10 14.80 -7.27
N GLU A 68 -11.77 15.72 -7.96
CA GLU A 68 -11.86 17.10 -7.50
C GLU A 68 -12.77 17.19 -6.27
N HIS A 69 -12.40 18.03 -5.30
CA HIS A 69 -13.22 18.24 -4.12
C HIS A 69 -14.45 19.10 -4.50
N GLN A 70 -15.65 18.62 -4.16
CA GLN A 70 -16.86 19.37 -4.40
C GLN A 70 -16.82 20.72 -3.65
N GLY A 71 -16.98 21.82 -4.38
CA GLY A 71 -16.93 23.18 -3.82
C GLY A 71 -15.53 23.79 -3.65
N ASN A 72 -14.44 23.11 -4.05
CA ASN A 72 -13.11 23.70 -4.08
C ASN A 72 -12.25 23.14 -5.23
N ASP A 73 -12.17 23.89 -6.31
CA ASP A 73 -11.40 23.60 -7.53
C ASP A 73 -9.87 23.58 -7.34
N LYS A 74 -9.37 24.12 -6.22
CA LYS A 74 -7.95 24.04 -5.84
C LYS A 74 -7.64 22.81 -4.99
N SER A 75 -8.63 21.96 -4.73
CA SER A 75 -8.50 20.80 -3.86
C SER A 75 -8.93 19.52 -4.57
N CYS A 76 -8.21 18.43 -4.28
CA CYS A 76 -8.57 17.11 -4.77
C CYS A 76 -8.48 16.06 -3.66
N VAL A 77 -9.25 14.99 -3.81
CA VAL A 77 -9.49 13.95 -2.82
C VAL A 77 -9.18 12.58 -3.42
N TRP A 78 -8.61 11.70 -2.62
CA TRP A 78 -8.43 10.30 -2.98
C TRP A 78 -8.37 9.42 -1.73
N HIS A 79 -8.58 8.12 -1.94
CA HIS A 79 -8.45 7.08 -0.91
C HIS A 79 -7.15 6.31 -1.13
N VAL A 80 -6.43 5.99 -0.06
CA VAL A 80 -5.16 5.26 -0.16
C VAL A 80 -4.76 4.56 1.14
N ALA A 81 -3.97 3.50 1.02
CA ALA A 81 -3.25 2.91 2.14
C ALA A 81 -1.89 3.63 2.30
N ASP A 82 -1.74 4.41 3.38
CA ASP A 82 -0.58 5.28 3.64
C ASP A 82 0.32 4.73 4.75
N PHE A 83 1.62 5.01 4.64
CA PHE A 83 2.67 4.55 5.56
C PHE A 83 3.44 5.71 6.22
N ALA A 84 2.85 6.90 6.36
CA ALA A 84 3.53 8.04 6.98
C ALA A 84 3.88 7.84 8.46
N ASP A 85 3.06 7.08 9.20
CA ASP A 85 3.22 6.85 10.64
C ASP A 85 4.04 5.59 10.98
N GLY A 86 4.61 4.91 9.97
CA GLY A 86 5.33 3.64 10.15
C GLY A 86 4.44 2.40 10.17
N GLU A 87 3.14 2.57 9.94
CA GLU A 87 2.14 1.51 9.82
C GLU A 87 1.26 1.78 8.61
N LEU A 88 0.80 0.72 7.94
CA LEU A 88 -0.09 0.85 6.79
C LEU A 88 -1.52 1.12 7.26
N LYS A 89 -2.07 2.29 6.90
CA LYS A 89 -3.41 2.73 7.32
C LYS A 89 -4.22 3.20 6.13
N GLU A 90 -5.47 2.78 6.03
CA GLU A 90 -6.40 3.33 5.04
C GLU A 90 -6.82 4.73 5.44
N GLU A 91 -6.45 5.71 4.63
CA GLU A 91 -6.78 7.12 4.84
C GLU A 91 -7.46 7.70 3.59
N THR A 92 -8.40 8.61 3.81
CA THR A 92 -8.92 9.49 2.77
C THR A 92 -8.21 10.83 2.89
N PHE A 93 -7.47 11.21 1.86
CA PHE A 93 -6.76 12.46 1.81
C PHE A 93 -7.48 13.50 0.99
N CYS A 94 -7.36 14.75 1.41
CA CYS A 94 -7.69 15.93 0.61
C CYS A 94 -6.46 16.82 0.58
N ILE A 95 -5.98 17.17 -0.62
CA ILE A 95 -4.87 18.09 -0.80
C ILE A 95 -5.37 19.38 -1.40
N ARG A 96 -4.89 20.51 -0.90
CA ARG A 96 -5.19 21.84 -1.40
C ARG A 96 -3.93 22.52 -1.91
N PHE A 97 -4.02 23.06 -3.11
CA PHE A 97 -2.96 23.83 -3.75
C PHE A 97 -3.25 25.33 -3.69
N ALA A 98 -2.22 26.14 -3.97
CA ALA A 98 -2.37 27.59 -4.02
C ALA A 98 -3.21 28.07 -5.22
N SER A 99 -3.21 27.31 -6.31
CA SER A 99 -3.91 27.63 -7.55
C SER A 99 -4.56 26.40 -8.16
N VAL A 100 -5.56 26.63 -9.02
CA VAL A 100 -6.34 25.58 -9.70
C VAL A 100 -5.45 24.81 -10.68
N GLU A 101 -4.53 25.51 -11.35
CA GLU A 101 -3.59 24.93 -12.32
C GLU A 101 -2.66 23.93 -11.63
N ASN A 102 -2.24 24.20 -10.39
CA ASN A 102 -1.43 23.27 -9.63
C ASN A 102 -2.21 22.01 -9.21
N CYS A 103 -3.51 22.16 -8.92
CA CYS A 103 -4.39 21.04 -8.61
C CYS A 103 -4.62 20.16 -9.83
N LYS A 104 -4.92 20.77 -10.99
CA LYS A 104 -5.05 20.07 -12.27
C LYS A 104 -3.76 19.34 -12.65
N ALA A 105 -2.62 20.03 -12.64
CA ALA A 105 -1.32 19.43 -12.94
C ALA A 105 -0.97 18.26 -12.00
N PHE A 106 -1.39 18.29 -10.74
CA PHE A 106 -1.22 17.15 -9.84
C PHE A 106 -2.11 15.97 -10.23
N LYS A 107 -3.39 16.22 -10.52
CA LYS A 107 -4.35 15.19 -10.95
C LYS A 107 -3.91 14.54 -12.26
N ASP A 108 -3.62 15.35 -13.27
CA ASP A 108 -3.15 14.89 -14.59
C ASP A 108 -1.89 14.03 -14.46
N ARG A 109 -0.97 14.43 -13.57
CA ARG A 109 0.27 13.69 -13.38
C ARG A 109 0.04 12.35 -12.69
N ILE A 110 -0.87 12.28 -11.72
CA ILE A 110 -1.25 11.01 -11.10
C ILE A 110 -1.90 10.10 -12.14
N GLU A 111 -2.82 10.62 -12.94
CA GLU A 111 -3.51 9.87 -14.00
C GLU A 111 -2.52 9.26 -15.01
N GLU A 112 -1.60 10.06 -15.55
CA GLU A 112 -0.54 9.61 -16.45
C GLU A 112 0.32 8.50 -15.81
N ILE A 113 0.62 8.63 -14.51
CA ILE A 113 1.39 7.62 -13.76
C ILE A 113 0.57 6.34 -13.58
N THR A 114 -0.72 6.45 -13.27
CA THR A 114 -1.58 5.28 -13.07
C THR A 114 -1.79 4.51 -14.37
N GLU A 115 -1.96 5.20 -15.49
CA GLU A 115 -2.07 4.61 -16.83
C GLU A 115 -0.75 3.94 -17.24
N SER A 116 0.38 4.62 -17.07
CA SER A 116 1.70 4.06 -17.37
C SER A 116 1.95 2.76 -16.58
N GLN A 117 1.63 2.76 -15.28
CA GLN A 117 1.80 1.57 -14.44
C GLN A 117 0.78 0.46 -14.72
N ALA A 118 -0.39 0.78 -15.27
CA ALA A 118 -1.35 -0.22 -15.73
C ALA A 118 -0.82 -0.96 -16.96
N ASN A 119 -0.21 -0.22 -17.90
CA ASN A 119 0.38 -0.77 -19.12
C ASN A 119 1.62 -1.63 -18.83
N ASP A 120 2.50 -1.16 -17.94
CA ASP A 120 3.72 -1.89 -17.55
C ASP A 120 3.42 -3.21 -16.81
N ARG A 121 2.27 -3.33 -16.13
CA ARG A 121 1.83 -4.59 -15.49
C ARG A 121 1.44 -5.68 -16.49
N GLY A 122 1.18 -5.32 -17.75
CA GLY A 122 0.95 -6.28 -18.84
C GLY A 122 2.21 -7.01 -19.30
N GLU A 123 3.41 -6.51 -18.95
CA GLU A 123 4.67 -7.00 -19.50
C GLU A 123 5.69 -7.47 -18.44
N ASN A 124 5.36 -7.48 -17.15
CA ASN A 124 6.32 -7.92 -16.14
C ASN A 124 6.34 -9.45 -15.94
N GLN A 125 7.06 -10.13 -16.84
CA GLN A 125 7.42 -11.56 -16.79
C GLN A 125 8.40 -11.94 -15.65
N GLU A 126 8.66 -11.09 -14.65
CA GLU A 126 9.58 -11.41 -13.56
C GLU A 126 9.00 -12.39 -12.51
N ALA A 127 7.67 -12.40 -12.30
CA ALA A 127 7.06 -13.40 -11.42
C ALA A 127 7.05 -14.80 -12.05
N ALA A 128 6.92 -14.88 -13.38
CA ALA A 128 6.98 -16.13 -14.12
C ALA A 128 8.41 -16.67 -14.20
N THR A 129 9.42 -15.81 -14.40
CA THR A 129 10.83 -16.26 -14.45
C THR A 129 11.35 -16.72 -13.09
N ALA A 130 10.93 -16.11 -11.97
CA ALA A 130 11.28 -16.60 -10.64
C ALA A 130 10.70 -18.00 -10.35
N ALA A 131 9.44 -18.25 -10.73
CA ALA A 131 8.83 -19.59 -10.63
C ALA A 131 9.53 -20.61 -11.55
N SER A 132 9.89 -20.19 -12.77
CA SER A 132 10.60 -21.04 -13.75
C SER A 132 12.02 -21.44 -13.31
N LEU A 133 12.69 -20.59 -12.52
CA LEU A 133 14.05 -20.85 -12.04
C LEU A 133 14.06 -21.83 -10.86
N ILE A 134 13.01 -21.82 -10.03
CA ILE A 134 12.84 -22.77 -8.92
C ILE A 134 12.54 -24.18 -9.44
N GLU A 135 11.74 -24.30 -10.50
CA GLU A 135 11.38 -25.59 -11.11
C GLU A 135 12.58 -26.31 -11.75
N LYS A 136 13.54 -25.56 -12.33
CA LYS A 136 14.75 -26.14 -12.95
C LYS A 136 15.82 -26.63 -11.96
N LEU A 137 15.66 -26.38 -10.66
CA LEU A 137 16.62 -26.76 -9.63
C LEU A 137 16.27 -28.06 -8.88
N SER A 138 15.17 -28.75 -9.21
CA SER A 138 14.71 -29.96 -8.50
C SER A 138 14.54 -31.19 -9.41
N VAL A 139 15.64 -31.87 -9.72
CA VAL A 139 15.72 -33.29 -10.15
C VAL A 139 17.14 -33.74 -9.71
N GLU A 140 17.44 -34.82 -8.96
CA GLU A 140 16.84 -36.15 -8.80
C GLU A 140 17.41 -36.85 -7.54
N GLY A 141 16.68 -37.80 -6.93
CA GLY A 141 17.16 -38.58 -5.79
C GLY A 141 16.20 -39.67 -5.26
N ASP A 142 15.82 -40.58 -6.15
CA ASP A 142 15.51 -42.02 -6.01
C ASP A 142 14.70 -42.59 -4.80
N LYS A 143 13.69 -43.41 -5.12
CA LYS A 143 12.85 -44.21 -4.19
C LYS A 143 13.17 -45.70 -4.40
N PRO A 144 13.15 -46.53 -3.35
CA PRO A 144 12.29 -47.73 -3.46
C PRO A 144 11.50 -48.07 -2.18
N GLU A 145 10.33 -48.68 -2.41
CA GLU A 145 9.41 -49.30 -1.45
C GLU A 145 9.95 -50.61 -0.85
N ALA A 146 9.62 -50.94 0.42
CA ALA A 146 8.49 -51.82 0.74
C ALA A 146 8.48 -52.36 2.21
N LYS A 147 7.24 -52.61 2.71
CA LYS A 147 6.76 -53.63 3.68
C LYS A 147 6.62 -53.35 5.20
N GLU A 148 5.33 -53.32 5.58
CA GLU A 148 4.61 -54.06 6.65
C GLU A 148 4.91 -53.84 8.15
N ALA A 149 3.83 -53.49 8.87
CA ALA A 149 3.70 -53.43 10.33
C ALA A 149 3.55 -54.83 10.98
N PRO A 150 3.65 -54.95 12.32
CA PRO A 150 2.41 -54.99 13.09
C PRO A 150 2.43 -54.29 14.48
N LEU A 151 1.21 -54.06 14.96
CA LEU A 151 0.72 -53.45 16.22
C LEU A 151 1.08 -54.19 17.52
N SER A 152 1.07 -53.45 18.64
CA SER A 152 0.24 -53.62 19.87
C SER A 152 0.83 -52.75 21.00
N SER A 153 0.14 -52.15 21.96
CA SER A 153 -1.25 -52.18 22.44
C SER A 153 -1.45 -51.03 23.47
N GLU A 154 -2.63 -50.41 23.47
CA GLU A 154 -3.56 -50.10 24.60
C GLU A 154 -2.99 -49.66 25.97
N GLU A 155 -3.53 -48.75 26.78
CA GLU A 155 -4.87 -48.16 27.07
C GLU A 155 -4.58 -47.09 28.17
N LYS A 156 -5.32 -46.03 28.51
CA LYS A 156 -6.75 -45.91 28.83
C LYS A 156 -7.10 -44.43 29.15
N LYS A 157 -8.30 -44.00 28.72
CA LYS A 157 -9.40 -43.25 29.41
C LYS A 157 -9.07 -42.07 30.35
N ASP A 158 -9.88 -41.01 30.47
CA ASP A 158 -11.28 -40.74 30.12
C ASP A 158 -11.49 -39.21 30.16
N ASP A 159 -12.39 -38.70 29.31
CA ASP A 159 -13.55 -37.82 29.58
C ASP A 159 -13.53 -36.82 30.76
N ASN A 160 -14.29 -35.72 30.80
CA ASN A 160 -15.10 -34.89 29.90
C ASN A 160 -15.73 -33.83 30.84
N GLU A 161 -16.03 -32.66 30.30
CA GLU A 161 -17.12 -31.74 30.67
C GLU A 161 -17.31 -31.10 32.08
N LYS A 162 -17.24 -29.75 32.03
CA LYS A 162 -18.28 -28.75 32.36
C LYS A 162 -18.68 -28.40 33.80
N LEU A 163 -18.79 -27.06 33.95
CA LEU A 163 -19.72 -26.25 34.75
C LEU A 163 -19.63 -26.44 36.28
N ASP A 164 -19.71 -25.42 37.13
CA ASP A 164 -20.61 -24.25 37.11
C ASP A 164 -20.05 -23.18 38.08
N LYS A 165 -20.52 -21.93 37.90
CA LYS A 165 -20.83 -20.88 38.90
C LYS A 165 -20.02 -20.82 40.21
N SER A 166 -19.61 -19.65 40.72
CA SER A 166 -20.45 -18.49 40.94
C SER A 166 -19.69 -17.44 41.77
N THR A 167 -20.16 -16.19 41.69
CA THR A 167 -20.22 -15.22 42.80
C THR A 167 -18.90 -14.57 43.25
N ASN A 168 -18.71 -13.28 42.95
CA ASN A 168 -19.26 -12.19 43.78
C ASN A 168 -19.30 -10.87 43.00
#